data_AF-A0A849R0X8-F1
#
_entry.id   AF-A0A849R0X8-F1
#
_cell.length_a   1.000
_cell.length_b   1.000
_cell.length_c   1.000
_cell.angle_alpha   90.00
_cell.angle_beta   90.00
_cell.angle_gamma   90.00
#
_symmetry.space_group_name_H-M   'P 1'
#
loop_
_entity.id
_entity.type
_entity.pdbx_description
1 polymer ?
#
loop_
_entity_poly.entity_id
_entity_poly.type
_entity_poly.pdbx_seq_one_letter_code
_entity_poly.pdbx_strand_id
1 'polypeptide(L)'
;MLRFKTKSSFYLILFCWILQDITQAGQIHVQGLDEIQQTVDQFVILENQKNNSAWVADNVNNKVLVPKCNVPLSAKWMPKNYGLSRKSIAVICQQTDDKDFKKWDIFVPVTKKHPK
;
A
#
# COMPACT_ATOMS: atom_id res chain seq x y z
N MET A 1 30.08 42.72 -35.12
CA MET A 1 29.00 41.72 -35.06
C MET A 1 29.47 40.55 -34.19
N LEU A 2 29.29 40.61 -32.88
CA LEU A 2 29.65 39.50 -31.97
C LEU A 2 28.37 38.75 -31.62
N ARG A 3 28.13 37.65 -32.33
CA ARG A 3 27.05 36.69 -32.03
C ARG A 3 27.42 35.92 -30.76
N PHE A 4 26.86 36.32 -29.62
CA PHE A 4 26.80 35.44 -28.44
C PHE A 4 25.80 34.34 -28.73
N LYS A 5 26.31 33.13 -28.99
CA LYS A 5 25.51 31.91 -29.17
C LYS A 5 24.98 31.48 -27.81
N THR A 6 23.67 31.63 -27.60
CA THR A 6 22.92 31.09 -26.47
C THR A 6 23.01 29.56 -26.45
N LYS A 7 23.92 29.01 -25.63
CA LYS A 7 23.96 27.58 -25.29
C LYS A 7 23.95 27.41 -23.78
N SER A 8 22.93 27.94 -23.10
CA SER A 8 22.85 27.88 -21.63
C SER A 8 21.53 27.33 -21.10
N SER A 9 20.53 27.08 -21.97
CA SER A 9 19.20 26.66 -21.51
C SER A 9 18.97 25.14 -21.46
N PHE A 10 19.73 24.33 -22.20
CA PHE A 10 19.47 22.88 -22.29
C PHE A 10 20.14 22.05 -21.18
N TYR A 11 21.28 22.51 -20.65
CA TYR A 11 22.02 21.78 -19.61
C TYR A 11 21.33 21.82 -18.25
N LEU A 12 20.61 22.90 -17.93
CA LEU A 12 19.89 23.05 -16.66
C LEU A 12 18.66 22.14 -16.56
N ILE A 13 17.98 21.85 -17.68
CA ILE A 13 16.81 20.97 -17.72
C ILE A 13 17.25 19.50 -17.57
N LEU A 14 18.34 19.10 -18.23
CA LEU A 14 18.91 17.75 -18.09
C LEU A 14 19.43 17.49 -16.67
N PHE A 15 20.04 18.48 -16.01
CA PHE A 15 20.49 18.32 -14.62
C PHE A 15 19.32 18.17 -13.62
N CYS A 16 18.17 18.81 -13.90
CA CYS A 16 16.98 18.71 -13.05
C CYS A 16 16.36 17.30 -13.08
N TRP A 17 16.34 16.66 -14.26
CA TRP A 17 15.90 15.27 -14.39
C TRP A 17 16.90 14.29 -13.76
N ILE A 18 18.20 14.54 -13.93
CA ILE A 18 19.26 13.66 -13.37
C ILE A 18 19.26 13.70 -11.84
N LEU A 19 18.97 14.84 -11.19
CA LEU A 19 18.97 14.94 -9.73
C LEU A 19 17.72 14.36 -9.04
N GLN A 20 16.59 14.23 -9.74
CA GLN A 20 15.37 13.63 -9.18
C GLN A 20 15.50 12.12 -8.95
N ASP A 21 16.25 11.41 -9.80
CA ASP A 21 16.44 9.95 -9.68
C ASP A 21 17.46 9.53 -8.60
N ILE A 22 18.48 10.34 -8.30
CA ILE A 22 19.56 9.95 -7.37
C ILE A 22 19.11 9.90 -5.90
N THR A 23 17.92 10.43 -5.58
CA THR A 23 17.49 10.65 -4.19
C THR A 23 16.66 9.48 -3.62
N GLN A 24 16.28 8.47 -4.42
CA GLN A 24 15.38 7.40 -3.95
C GLN A 24 16.06 6.17 -3.33
N ALA A 25 17.38 6.01 -3.47
CA ALA A 25 18.07 4.77 -3.06
C ALA A 25 18.25 4.59 -1.52
N GLY A 26 17.76 5.53 -0.71
CA GLY A 26 18.00 5.55 0.74
C GLY A 26 16.76 5.84 1.62
N GLN A 27 15.57 5.99 1.05
CA GLN A 27 14.35 6.22 1.84
C GLN A 27 13.54 4.92 1.92
N ILE A 28 13.36 4.40 3.14
CA ILE A 28 12.35 3.38 3.42
C ILE A 28 11.00 4.05 3.14
N HIS A 29 10.41 3.74 1.98
CA HIS A 29 9.08 4.21 1.66
C HIS A 29 8.10 3.45 2.55
N VAL A 30 7.29 4.17 3.33
CA VAL A 30 6.26 3.56 4.19
C VAL A 30 5.00 3.35 3.35
N GLN A 31 4.34 2.21 3.54
CA GLN A 31 3.06 1.92 2.89
C GLN A 31 1.95 2.85 3.40
N GLY A 32 1.20 3.46 2.49
CA GLY A 32 0.03 4.28 2.86
C GLY A 32 -1.06 3.46 3.52
N LEU A 33 -1.60 3.94 4.65
CA LEU A 33 -2.70 3.28 5.36
C LEU A 33 -4.00 3.31 4.55
N ASP A 34 -4.18 4.34 3.74
CA ASP A 34 -5.27 4.50 2.78
C ASP A 34 -5.22 3.46 1.67
N GLU A 35 -4.04 3.19 1.10
CA GLU A 35 -3.85 2.12 0.10
C GLU A 35 -4.21 0.75 0.69
N ILE A 36 -3.82 0.51 1.95
CA ILE A 36 -4.17 -0.71 2.68
C ILE A 36 -5.68 -0.77 2.92
N GLN A 37 -6.29 0.33 3.40
CA GLN A 37 -7.73 0.39 3.67
C GLN A 37 -8.54 0.14 2.39
N GLN A 38 -8.16 0.78 1.28
CA GLN A 38 -8.80 0.59 0.00
C GLN A 38 -8.75 -0.88 -0.44
N THR A 39 -7.62 -1.56 -0.23
CA THR A 39 -7.48 -2.99 -0.54
C THR A 39 -8.48 -3.84 0.26
N VAL A 40 -8.65 -3.52 1.55
CA VAL A 40 -9.60 -4.22 2.42
C VAL A 40 -11.04 -3.96 1.98
N ASP A 41 -11.38 -2.72 1.70
CA ASP A 41 -12.74 -2.32 1.33
C ASP A 41 -13.16 -2.97 0.01
N GLN A 42 -12.28 -2.96 -0.98
CA GLN A 42 -12.50 -3.65 -2.25
C GLN A 42 -12.74 -5.15 -2.05
N PHE A 43 -11.93 -5.81 -1.22
CA PHE A 43 -12.11 -7.22 -0.91
C PHE A 43 -13.47 -7.50 -0.24
N VAL A 44 -13.85 -6.69 0.75
CA VAL A 44 -15.15 -6.82 1.45
C VAL A 44 -16.32 -6.63 0.49
N ILE A 45 -16.26 -5.64 -0.40
CA ILE A 45 -17.32 -5.40 -1.40
C ILE A 45 -17.51 -6.64 -2.28
N LEU A 46 -16.42 -7.18 -2.82
CA LEU A 46 -16.46 -8.36 -3.69
C LEU A 46 -16.98 -9.60 -2.94
N GLU A 47 -16.54 -9.83 -1.71
CA GLU A 47 -16.99 -10.96 -0.89
C GLU A 47 -18.44 -10.83 -0.44
N ASN A 48 -18.91 -9.61 -0.18
CA ASN A 48 -20.31 -9.34 0.13
C ASN A 48 -21.20 -9.62 -1.07
N GLN A 49 -20.82 -9.15 -2.27
CA GLN A 49 -21.53 -9.42 -3.51
C GLN A 49 -21.57 -10.92 -3.83
N LYS A 50 -20.42 -11.60 -3.74
CA LYS A 50 -20.28 -13.02 -4.05
C LYS A 50 -21.11 -13.92 -3.14
N ASN A 51 -21.16 -13.61 -1.84
CA ASN A 51 -21.75 -14.49 -0.83
C ASN A 51 -23.09 -13.97 -0.27
N ASN A 52 -23.67 -12.93 -0.87
CA ASN A 52 -24.85 -12.23 -0.35
C ASN A 52 -24.73 -11.93 1.15
N SER A 53 -23.61 -11.32 1.54
CA SER A 53 -23.27 -11.04 2.94
C SER A 53 -23.08 -9.54 3.17
N ALA A 54 -22.96 -9.14 4.44
CA ALA A 54 -22.91 -7.74 4.85
C ALA A 54 -21.79 -7.50 5.86
N TRP A 55 -20.56 -7.89 5.50
CA TRP A 55 -19.38 -7.58 6.29
C TRP A 55 -19.00 -6.10 6.14
N VAL A 56 -18.47 -5.53 7.21
CA VAL A 56 -17.84 -4.20 7.24
C VAL A 56 -16.47 -4.39 7.87
N ALA A 57 -15.43 -3.87 7.22
CA ALA A 57 -14.09 -3.85 7.79
C ALA A 57 -13.97 -2.71 8.81
N ASP A 58 -13.26 -2.99 9.91
CA ASP A 58 -12.78 -1.95 10.79
C ASP A 58 -11.72 -1.11 10.05
N ASN A 59 -11.48 0.11 10.53
CA ASN A 59 -10.37 0.91 10.03
C ASN A 59 -9.03 0.23 10.34
N VAL A 60 -8.09 0.29 9.40
CA VAL A 60 -6.70 -0.12 9.60
C VAL A 60 -6.15 0.63 10.82
N ASN A 61 -5.47 -0.11 11.71
CA ASN A 61 -4.86 0.48 12.90
C ASN A 61 -3.80 1.51 12.49
N ASN A 62 -3.92 2.74 12.99
CA ASN A 62 -3.01 3.85 12.69
C ASN A 62 -1.57 3.65 13.22
N LYS A 63 -1.33 2.58 13.97
CA LYS A 63 0.01 2.14 14.43
C LYS A 63 0.68 1.17 13.45
N VAL A 64 0.02 0.79 12.36
CA VAL A 64 0.64 -0.04 11.31
C VAL A 64 1.73 0.79 10.63
N LEU A 65 2.95 0.28 10.68
CA LEU A 65 4.11 0.82 9.98
C LEU A 65 4.79 -0.33 9.25
N VAL A 66 4.58 -0.42 7.94
CA VAL A 66 5.16 -1.45 7.09
C VAL A 66 5.83 -0.81 5.87
N PRO A 67 6.88 -1.41 5.30
CA PRO A 67 7.48 -0.89 4.09
C PRO A 67 6.50 -0.94 2.92
N LYS A 68 6.66 -0.01 1.98
CA LYS A 68 5.88 0.06 0.75
C LYS A 68 6.02 -1.24 -0.03
N CYS A 69 4.89 -1.72 -0.52
CA CYS A 69 4.86 -2.92 -1.33
C CYS A 69 5.28 -2.62 -2.76
N ASN A 70 6.14 -3.47 -3.33
CA ASN A 70 6.60 -3.34 -4.72
C ASN A 70 5.64 -4.01 -5.71
N VAL A 71 4.74 -4.83 -5.19
CA VAL A 71 3.73 -5.55 -5.95
C VAL A 71 2.35 -5.13 -5.45
N PRO A 72 1.28 -5.32 -6.26
CA PRO A 72 -0.07 -5.04 -5.79
C PRO A 72 -0.38 -5.80 -4.50
N LEU A 73 -1.01 -5.09 -3.55
CA LEU A 73 -1.52 -5.71 -2.33
C LEU A 73 -2.60 -6.74 -2.67
N SER A 74 -2.64 -7.80 -1.87
CA SER A 74 -3.67 -8.83 -1.98
C SER A 74 -4.41 -8.99 -0.67
N ALA A 75 -5.65 -9.45 -0.72
CA ALA A 75 -6.47 -9.66 0.47
C ALA A 75 -7.07 -11.07 0.48
N LYS A 76 -7.16 -11.66 1.68
CA LYS A 76 -7.85 -12.95 1.88
C LYS A 76 -8.48 -13.04 3.27
N TRP A 77 -9.49 -13.88 3.40
CA TRP A 77 -10.01 -14.25 4.71
C TRP A 77 -8.96 -14.97 5.55
N MET A 78 -8.85 -14.60 6.82
CA MET A 78 -8.06 -15.38 7.76
C MET A 78 -8.81 -16.62 8.22
N PRO A 79 -8.15 -17.79 8.24
CA PRO A 79 -8.76 -19.01 8.71
C PRO A 79 -8.98 -18.94 10.23
N LYS A 80 -10.05 -19.58 10.71
CA LYS A 80 -10.50 -19.50 12.12
C LYS A 80 -9.45 -20.04 13.12
N ASN A 81 -8.57 -20.93 12.67
CA ASN A 81 -7.55 -21.56 13.50
C ASN A 81 -6.31 -20.68 13.77
N TYR A 82 -6.27 -19.45 13.25
CA TYR A 82 -5.14 -18.55 13.42
C TYR A 82 -5.08 -17.84 14.79
N GLY A 83 -5.96 -18.22 15.73
CA GLY A 83 -5.96 -17.66 17.10
C GLY A 83 -6.49 -16.23 17.22
N LEU A 84 -7.05 -15.67 16.14
CA LEU A 84 -7.67 -14.35 16.16
C LEU A 84 -9.07 -14.42 16.80
N SER A 85 -9.33 -13.53 17.75
CA SER A 85 -10.62 -13.46 18.46
C SER A 85 -11.79 -13.03 17.56
N ARG A 86 -11.50 -12.30 16.48
CA ARG A 86 -12.48 -11.81 15.50
C ARG A 86 -12.15 -12.30 14.11
N LYS A 87 -13.20 -12.50 13.29
CA LYS A 87 -13.03 -12.72 11.85
C LYS A 87 -12.26 -11.53 11.27
N SER A 88 -11.23 -11.82 10.51
CA SER A 88 -10.30 -10.81 10.02
C SER A 88 -9.91 -11.10 8.57
N ILE A 89 -9.49 -10.05 7.88
CA ILE A 89 -8.90 -10.09 6.54
C ILE A 89 -7.40 -9.91 6.71
N ALA A 90 -6.61 -10.74 6.04
CA ALA A 90 -5.19 -10.47 5.85
C ALA A 90 -5.00 -9.62 4.61
N VAL A 91 -4.33 -8.48 4.75
CA VAL A 91 -3.75 -7.73 3.64
C VAL A 91 -2.30 -8.13 3.53
N ILE A 92 -1.86 -8.51 2.34
CA ILE A 92 -0.60 -9.20 2.12
C ILE A 92 0.21 -8.48 1.06
N CYS A 93 1.45 -8.17 1.41
CA CYS A 93 2.50 -7.79 0.50
C CYS A 93 3.50 -8.94 0.35
N GLN A 94 3.76 -9.37 -0.89
CA GLN A 94 4.70 -10.47 -1.17
C GLN A 94 6.14 -10.00 -1.37
N GLN A 95 6.35 -8.71 -1.66
CA GLN A 95 7.66 -8.18 -1.99
C GLN A 95 7.77 -6.69 -1.62
N THR A 96 8.84 -6.34 -0.91
CA THR A 96 9.26 -4.97 -0.62
C THR A 96 10.74 -4.77 -1.01
N ASP A 97 11.17 -3.51 -1.10
CA ASP A 97 12.60 -3.15 -1.22
C ASP A 97 13.33 -3.08 0.14
N ASP A 98 12.62 -3.31 1.24
CA ASP A 98 13.20 -3.25 2.58
C ASP A 98 14.22 -4.38 2.80
N LYS A 99 15.31 -4.10 3.53
CA LYS A 99 16.36 -5.09 3.78
C LYS A 99 15.92 -6.20 4.72
N ASP A 100 15.10 -5.87 5.71
CA ASP A 100 14.72 -6.75 6.81
C ASP A 100 13.30 -7.32 6.59
N PHE A 101 12.40 -6.50 6.05
CA PHE A 101 10.98 -6.82 5.89
C PHE A 101 10.59 -7.15 4.46
N LYS A 102 11.12 -8.26 3.92
CA LYS A 102 10.92 -8.68 2.51
C LYS A 102 9.47 -8.86 2.07
N LYS A 103 8.60 -9.18 3.02
CA LYS A 103 7.16 -9.38 2.85
C LYS A 103 6.49 -9.12 4.19
N TRP A 104 5.20 -8.82 4.15
CA TRP A 104 4.43 -8.58 5.36
C TRP A 104 2.96 -8.88 5.14
N ASP A 105 2.29 -9.18 6.24
CA ASP A 105 0.84 -9.27 6.34
C ASP A 105 0.34 -8.51 7.55
N ILE A 106 -0.80 -7.85 7.38
CA ILE A 106 -1.53 -7.22 8.49
C ILE A 106 -2.95 -7.77 8.55
N PHE A 107 -3.53 -7.73 9.75
CA PHE A 107 -4.87 -8.26 9.98
C PHE A 107 -5.85 -7.14 10.30
N VAL A 108 -6.91 -7.06 9.50
CA VAL A 108 -7.98 -6.08 9.67
C VAL A 108 -9.25 -6.82 10.08
N PRO A 109 -9.74 -6.62 11.32
CA PRO A 109 -10.97 -7.25 11.78
C PRO A 109 -12.19 -6.80 10.98
N VAL A 110 -13.19 -7.67 10.89
CA VAL A 110 -14.49 -7.35 10.29
C VAL A 110 -15.62 -7.61 11.28
N THR A 111 -16.72 -6.89 11.09
CA THR A 111 -17.98 -7.10 11.80
C THR A 111 -19.11 -7.33 10.80
N LYS A 112 -20.17 -8.04 11.21
CA LYS A 112 -21.40 -8.07 10.41
C LYS A 112 -22.18 -6.78 10.65
N LYS A 113 -22.63 -6.15 9.57
CA LYS A 113 -23.60 -5.06 9.67
C LYS A 113 -24.89 -5.65 10.25
N HIS A 114 -25.22 -5.27 11.48
CA HIS A 114 -26.53 -5.55 12.04
C HIS A 114 -27.57 -4.66 11.35
N PRO A 115 -28.74 -5.20 10.97
CA PRO A 115 -29.86 -4.34 10.62
C PRO A 115 -30.17 -3.46 11.84
N LYS A 116 -30.26 -2.14 11.59
CA LYS A 116 -30.78 -1.19 12.58
C LYS A 116 -32.29 -1.32 12.67
#